data_AF-A0A4S0I8P6-F1
#
_entry.id   AF-A0A4S0I8P6-F1
#
_cell.length_a   1.000
_cell.length_b   1.000
_cell.length_c   1.000
_cell.angle_alpha   90.00
_cell.angle_beta   90.00
_cell.angle_gamma   90.00
#
_symmetry.space_group_name_H-M   'P 1'
#
loop_
_entity.id
_entity.type
_entity.pdbx_description
1 polymer ?
#
loop_
_entity_poly.entity_id
_entity_poly.type
_entity_poly.pdbx_seq_one_letter_code
_entity_poly.pdbx_strand_id
1 'polypeptide(L)'
;DMLGERGLWFKMSFFESSARVPLMIAGKGVPAGVVEAPVSNLDVTPTLCDLAGIDIAQIAPWTDGQSLLPLLDGKARTAPVLIEYAAEGSYAPLV
;
A
#
# COMPACT_ATOMS: atom_id res chain seq x y z
N ASP A 1 6.98 -0.18 13.47
CA ASP A 1 6.63 0.03 14.89
C ASP A 1 7.33 1.31 15.31
N MET A 2 6.73 2.12 16.18
CA MET A 2 7.33 3.37 16.65
C MET A 2 8.65 3.16 17.40
N LEU A 3 8.86 2.01 18.06
CA LEU A 3 10.14 1.64 18.70
C LEU A 3 10.80 2.74 19.56
N GLY A 4 10.01 3.53 20.29
CA GLY A 4 10.48 4.63 21.14
C GLY A 4 10.71 5.95 20.42
N GLU A 5 10.57 6.00 19.09
CA GLU A 5 10.65 7.25 18.32
C GLU A 5 9.56 8.21 18.76
N ARG A 6 9.94 9.48 18.98
CA ARG A 6 9.05 10.54 19.51
C ARG A 6 8.44 10.20 20.89
N GLY A 7 9.04 9.26 21.62
CA GLY A 7 8.51 8.75 22.90
C GLY A 7 7.30 7.82 22.74
N LEU A 8 6.94 7.43 21.52
CA LEU A 8 5.81 6.56 21.21
C LEU A 8 6.26 5.11 21.00
N TRP A 9 5.34 4.18 21.22
CA TRP A 9 5.57 2.73 21.05
C TRP A 9 4.44 2.11 20.22
N PHE A 10 4.68 0.92 19.67
CA PHE A 10 3.70 0.15 18.91
C PHE A 10 3.28 0.86 17.61
N LYS A 11 1.96 0.92 17.34
CA LYS A 11 1.34 1.41 16.10
C LYS A 11 0.35 2.55 16.42
N MET A 12 -0.81 2.55 15.76
CA MET A 12 -1.95 3.41 16.07
C MET A 12 -1.71 4.92 15.87
N SER A 13 -0.74 5.27 15.00
CA SER A 13 -0.52 6.63 14.52
C SER A 13 -0.12 6.64 13.04
N PHE A 14 -0.25 7.78 12.38
CA PHE A 14 0.13 7.95 10.96
C PHE A 14 1.57 8.43 10.77
N PHE A 15 2.43 8.33 11.79
CA PHE A 15 3.85 8.55 11.59
C PHE A 15 4.48 7.40 10.81
N GLU A 16 5.52 7.72 10.03
CA GLU A 16 6.24 6.78 9.16
C GLU A 16 6.54 5.45 9.86
N SER A 17 7.14 5.49 11.04
CA SER A 17 7.52 4.28 11.78
C SER A 17 6.33 3.42 12.20
N SER A 18 5.13 3.98 12.33
CA SER A 18 3.91 3.22 12.61
C SER A 18 3.23 2.72 11.32
N ALA A 19 3.06 3.61 10.34
CA ALA A 19 2.22 3.39 9.16
C ALA A 19 2.95 2.76 7.96
N ARG A 20 4.24 3.07 7.75
CA ARG A 20 5.00 2.55 6.61
C ARG A 20 5.39 1.09 6.86
N VAL A 21 5.17 0.26 5.85
CA VAL A 21 5.53 -1.17 5.85
C VAL A 21 6.37 -1.52 4.61
N PRO A 22 7.27 -2.50 4.70
CA PRO A 22 8.01 -2.99 3.54
C PRO A 22 7.09 -3.78 2.60
N LEU A 23 7.28 -3.61 1.28
CA LEU A 23 6.63 -4.38 0.23
C LEU A 23 7.67 -4.73 -0.84
N MET A 24 7.73 -6.01 -1.24
CA MET A 24 8.62 -6.50 -2.29
C MET A 24 7.84 -7.48 -3.18
N ILE A 25 8.06 -7.40 -4.49
CA ILE A 25 7.48 -8.30 -5.49
C ILE A 25 8.65 -8.91 -6.27
N ALA A 26 8.66 -10.23 -6.42
CA ALA A 26 9.67 -10.95 -7.19
C ALA A 26 9.01 -12.06 -8.00
N GLY A 27 9.49 -12.28 -9.21
CA GLY A 27 8.93 -13.30 -10.10
C GLY A 27 9.41 -13.16 -11.53
N LYS A 28 8.91 -14.04 -12.39
CA LYS A 28 9.19 -13.98 -13.83
C LYS A 28 8.67 -12.67 -14.40
N GLY A 29 9.53 -11.92 -15.07
CA GLY A 29 9.17 -10.64 -15.71
C GLY A 29 9.11 -9.44 -14.76
N VAL A 30 9.45 -9.61 -13.48
CA VAL A 30 9.56 -8.49 -12.53
C VAL A 30 11.00 -7.97 -12.54
N PRO A 31 11.27 -6.76 -13.04
CA PRO A 31 12.63 -6.20 -13.02
C PRO A 31 13.06 -5.88 -11.59
N ALA A 32 14.34 -6.05 -11.31
CA ALA A 32 14.92 -5.58 -10.05
C ALA A 32 15.00 -4.05 -10.07
N GLY A 33 14.57 -3.42 -8.97
CA GLY A 33 14.60 -1.97 -8.85
C GLY A 33 13.95 -1.48 -7.57
N VAL A 34 14.02 -0.17 -7.36
CA VAL A 34 13.35 0.54 -6.27
C VAL A 34 12.28 1.44 -6.89
N VAL A 35 11.07 1.37 -6.35
CA VAL A 35 9.96 2.26 -6.72
C VAL A 35 9.73 3.20 -5.54
N GLU A 36 9.95 4.49 -5.78
CA GLU A 36 9.81 5.55 -4.77
C GLU A 36 8.39 6.12 -4.68
N ALA A 37 7.52 5.77 -5.65
CA ALA A 37 6.14 6.23 -5.65
C ALA A 37 5.38 5.68 -4.43
N PRO A 38 4.57 6.49 -3.72
CA PRO A 38 3.74 6.00 -2.63
C PRO A 38 2.76 4.93 -3.11
N VAL A 39 2.72 3.80 -2.39
CA VAL A 39 1.81 2.67 -2.62
C VAL A 39 1.15 2.25 -1.30
N SER A 40 0.06 1.51 -1.39
CA SER A 40 -0.75 1.05 -0.28
C SER A 40 -0.81 -0.48 -0.23
N ASN A 41 -1.03 -1.03 0.97
CA ASN A 41 -1.40 -2.44 1.09
C ASN A 41 -2.69 -2.77 0.34
N LEU A 42 -3.58 -1.79 0.11
CA LEU A 42 -4.78 -1.95 -0.72
C LEU A 42 -4.46 -2.33 -2.17
N ASP A 43 -3.27 -2.01 -2.66
CA ASP A 43 -2.84 -2.32 -4.02
C ASP A 43 -2.44 -3.79 -4.21
N VAL A 44 -2.21 -4.53 -3.11
CA VAL A 44 -1.73 -5.92 -3.17
C VAL A 44 -2.76 -6.82 -3.86
N THR A 45 -4.03 -6.75 -3.46
CA THR A 45 -5.11 -7.56 -4.06
C THR A 45 -5.23 -7.37 -5.57
N PRO A 46 -5.44 -6.14 -6.10
CA PRO A 46 -5.53 -5.95 -7.55
C PRO A 46 -4.23 -6.30 -8.29
N THR A 47 -3.06 -6.13 -7.68
CA THR A 47 -1.78 -6.56 -8.29
C THR A 47 -1.67 -8.07 -8.42
N LEU A 48 -2.11 -8.83 -7.39
CA LEU A 48 -2.13 -10.29 -7.45
C LEU A 48 -3.12 -10.80 -8.49
N CYS A 49 -4.28 -10.16 -8.61
CA CYS A 49 -5.26 -10.46 -9.66
C CYS A 49 -4.68 -10.21 -11.06
N ASP A 50 -4.00 -9.08 -11.27
CA ASP A 50 -3.34 -8.74 -12.54
C ASP A 50 -2.27 -9.78 -12.92
N LEU A 51 -1.41 -10.15 -11.95
CA LEU A 51 -0.40 -11.20 -12.12
C LEU A 51 -0.99 -12.57 -12.45
N ALA A 52 -2.18 -12.86 -11.92
CA ALA A 52 -2.92 -14.09 -12.21
C ALA A 52 -3.66 -14.05 -13.56
N GLY A 53 -3.63 -12.93 -14.29
CA GLY A 53 -4.34 -12.75 -15.56
C GLY A 53 -5.84 -12.55 -15.40
N ILE A 54 -6.32 -12.14 -14.21
CA ILE A 54 -7.72 -11.80 -13.97
C ILE A 54 -8.00 -10.42 -14.58
N ASP A 55 -9.13 -10.30 -15.26
CA ASP A 55 -9.59 -9.00 -15.79
C ASP A 55 -9.87 -8.02 -14.65
N ILE A 56 -9.09 -6.93 -14.60
CA ILE A 56 -9.20 -5.88 -13.57
C ILE A 56 -10.58 -5.23 -13.57
N ALA A 57 -11.26 -5.15 -14.71
CA ALA A 57 -12.62 -4.59 -14.75
C ALA A 57 -13.62 -5.41 -13.91
N GLN A 58 -13.39 -6.72 -13.74
CA GLN A 58 -14.26 -7.59 -12.94
C GLN A 58 -14.03 -7.42 -11.44
N ILE A 59 -12.82 -7.05 -11.03
CA ILE A 59 -12.49 -6.86 -9.62
C ILE A 59 -12.64 -5.41 -9.13
N ALA A 60 -12.68 -4.44 -10.04
CA ALA A 60 -12.77 -3.01 -9.71
C ALA A 60 -13.88 -2.64 -8.70
N PRO A 61 -15.09 -3.24 -8.72
CA PRO A 61 -16.11 -2.96 -7.71
C PRO A 61 -15.77 -3.43 -6.28
N TRP A 62 -14.70 -4.20 -6.10
CA TRP A 62 -14.31 -4.86 -4.85
C TRP A 62 -12.97 -4.39 -4.30
N THR A 63 -12.29 -3.46 -4.98
CA THR A 63 -10.95 -3.00 -4.61
C THR A 63 -10.84 -1.48 -4.73
N ASP A 64 -10.33 -0.85 -3.67
CA ASP A 64 -10.01 0.59 -3.68
C ASP A 64 -8.57 0.88 -4.13
N GLY A 65 -7.69 -0.14 -4.11
CA GLY A 65 -6.34 -0.05 -4.65
C GLY A 65 -6.28 -0.22 -6.16
N GLN A 66 -5.08 -0.15 -6.71
CA GLN A 66 -4.82 -0.38 -8.14
C GLN A 66 -3.61 -1.30 -8.34
N SER A 67 -3.55 -1.99 -9.48
CA SER A 67 -2.41 -2.83 -9.81
C SER A 67 -1.11 -2.01 -9.83
N LEU A 68 -0.05 -2.58 -9.25
CA LEU A 68 1.30 -2.02 -9.25
C LEU A 68 2.12 -2.45 -10.48
N LEU A 69 1.62 -3.35 -11.33
CA LEU A 69 2.37 -3.79 -12.52
C LEU A 69 2.75 -2.65 -13.46
N PRO A 70 1.91 -1.62 -13.70
CA PRO A 70 2.32 -0.45 -14.47
C PRO A 70 3.58 0.26 -13.94
N LEU A 71 3.80 0.27 -12.62
CA LEU A 71 5.02 0.86 -12.02
C LEU A 71 6.26 0.04 -12.36
N LEU A 72 6.15 -1.28 -12.53
CA LEU A 72 7.26 -2.14 -12.95
C LEU A 72 7.73 -1.81 -14.37
N ASP A 73 6.83 -1.31 -15.22
CA ASP A 73 7.13 -0.81 -16.57
C ASP A 73 7.59 0.66 -16.58
N GLY A 74 7.82 1.27 -15.41
CA GLY A 74 8.23 2.66 -15.28
C GLY A 74 7.11 3.69 -15.52
N LYS A 75 5.84 3.27 -15.57
CA LYS A 75 4.71 4.22 -15.66
C LYS A 75 4.52 4.92 -14.33
N ALA A 76 4.13 6.19 -14.36
CA ALA A 76 3.86 6.97 -13.16
C ALA A 76 2.53 6.57 -12.52
N ARG A 77 2.52 6.51 -11.18
CA ARG A 77 1.30 6.43 -10.36
C ARG A 77 0.96 7.83 -9.85
N THR A 78 -0.30 8.24 -9.97
CA THR A 78 -0.78 9.56 -9.52
C THR A 78 -1.80 9.48 -8.39
N ALA A 79 -2.40 8.32 -8.13
CA ALA A 79 -3.37 8.17 -7.05
C ALA A 79 -2.70 8.29 -5.67
N PRO A 80 -3.36 8.96 -4.70
CA PRO A 80 -2.84 9.08 -3.34
C PRO A 80 -2.89 7.73 -2.60
N VAL A 81 -2.23 7.68 -1.44
CA VAL A 81 -2.39 6.61 -0.45
C VAL A 81 -3.29 7.13 0.65
N LEU A 82 -4.42 6.44 0.87
CA LEU A 82 -5.38 6.75 1.91
C LEU A 82 -5.19 5.79 3.09
N ILE A 83 -5.34 6.29 4.31
CA ILE A 83 -5.20 5.51 5.55
C ILE A 83 -6.26 5.95 6.54
N GLU A 84 -6.85 5.00 7.26
CA GLU A 84 -7.87 5.28 8.27
C GLU A 84 -7.51 4.59 9.60
N TYR A 85 -7.91 5.20 10.71
CA TYR A 85 -7.82 4.58 12.03
C TYR A 85 -8.98 5.01 12.93
N ALA A 86 -9.77 4.04 13.38
CA ALA A 86 -10.97 4.25 14.21
C ALA A 86 -11.05 3.23 15.36
N ALA A 87 -9.91 2.91 15.96
CA ALA A 87 -9.80 1.98 17.09
C ALA A 87 -9.31 2.71 18.35
N GLU A 88 -8.63 2.00 19.27
CA GLU A 88 -8.20 2.54 20.56
C GLU A 88 -7.27 3.76 20.44
N GLY A 89 -7.35 4.71 21.37
CA GLY A 89 -6.52 5.93 21.33
C GLY A 89 -6.97 6.99 20.32
N SER A 90 -8.03 6.73 19.55
CA SER A 90 -8.73 7.75 18.77
C SER A 90 -9.88 8.37 19.58
N TYR A 91 -10.06 9.70 19.49
CA TYR A 91 -11.25 10.39 20.05
C TYR A 91 -12.37 10.56 19.00
N ALA A 92 -12.02 10.41 17.72
CA ALA A 92 -12.85 10.39 16.53
C ALA A 92 -12.07 9.68 15.41
N PRO A 93 -12.73 9.21 14.32
CA PRO A 93 -12.02 8.60 13.18
C PRO A 93 -10.91 9.51 12.63
N LEU A 94 -9.73 8.93 12.42
CA LEU A 94 -8.59 9.57 11.78
C LEU A 94 -8.55 9.14 10.31
N VAL A 95 -8.45 10.11 9.39
CA VAL A 95 -8.40 9.94 7.93
C VAL A 95 -7.37 10.85 7.31
#